data_AF-A0A2W4LTR3-F1
#
_entry.id   AF-A0A2W4LTR3-F1
#
_cell.length_a   1.000
_cell.length_b   1.000
_cell.length_c   1.000
_cell.angle_alpha   90.00
_cell.angle_beta   90.00
_cell.angle_gamma   90.00
#
_symmetry.space_group_name_H-M   'P 1'
#
loop_
_entity.id
_entity.type
_entity.pdbx_description
1 polymer ?
#
loop_
_entity_poly.entity_id
_entity_poly.type
_entity_poly.pdbx_seq_one_letter_code
_entity_poly.pdbx_strand_id
1 'polypeptide(L)'
;MRASTPPPFAYEGAWSVEHATLPGGAPAYTGTIAVRRAARAYLLDWDITAGRYVGVGLARGDHLYVGCGETFRQLGVALYYLDAGAPRGEWSAPELDGAVGSARFESPWGGSFEGDHRLVHTSPDGGAQPWDLEVRRAGEVYAITWRSGDERRAGLGLPMPGGIAAGWYLDLQKLAGRAYAPAQTGPVRPTPGGGLGGSPPP
;
A
#
# COMPACT_ATOMS: atom_id res chain seq x y z
N MET A 1 -18.08 19.28 3.65
CA MET A 1 -16.87 18.44 3.83
C MET A 1 -17.14 17.50 4.99
N ARG A 2 -17.31 16.19 4.77
CA ARG A 2 -17.41 15.23 5.88
C ARG A 2 -16.00 14.74 6.18
N ALA A 3 -15.52 15.03 7.38
CA ALA A 3 -14.28 14.48 7.90
C ALA A 3 -14.39 12.94 7.87
N SER A 4 -13.38 12.28 7.32
CA SER A 4 -13.23 10.84 7.42
C SER A 4 -13.22 10.48 8.91
N THR A 5 -14.21 9.71 9.36
CA THR A 5 -14.26 9.16 10.71
C THR A 5 -12.92 8.49 11.01
N PRO A 6 -12.25 8.80 12.14
CA PRO A 6 -11.02 8.10 12.50
C PRO A 6 -11.32 6.59 12.58
N PRO A 7 -10.41 5.73 12.11
CA PRO A 7 -10.63 4.30 12.14
C PRO A 7 -10.98 3.85 13.58
N PRO A 8 -11.88 2.87 13.76
CA PRO A 8 -12.31 2.40 15.08
C PRO A 8 -11.19 1.70 15.87
N PHE A 9 -9.96 1.69 15.33
CA PHE A 9 -8.79 1.02 15.85
C PHE A 9 -7.55 1.92 15.67
N ALA A 10 -6.72 2.00 16.70
CA ALA A 10 -5.43 2.70 16.65
C ALA A 10 -4.36 1.72 16.15
N TYR A 11 -3.83 1.95 14.95
CA TYR A 11 -2.74 1.12 14.41
C TYR A 11 -1.40 1.41 15.12
N GLU A 12 -1.31 2.53 15.84
CA GLU A 12 -0.11 2.97 16.53
C GLU A 12 0.34 2.01 17.65
N GLY A 13 1.65 1.89 17.81
CA GLY A 13 2.27 1.11 18.88
C GLY A 13 3.29 0.10 18.36
N ALA A 14 3.77 -0.73 19.28
CA ALA A 14 4.66 -1.85 18.97
C ALA A 14 3.85 -3.14 18.89
N TRP A 15 4.08 -3.90 17.83
CA TRP A 15 3.34 -5.09 17.47
C TRP A 15 4.28 -6.27 17.32
N SER A 16 3.95 -7.41 17.94
CA SER A 16 4.70 -8.65 17.73
C SER A 16 4.20 -9.38 16.49
N VAL A 17 5.10 -9.80 15.63
CA VAL A 17 4.85 -10.75 14.55
C VAL A 17 5.13 -12.15 15.10
N GLU A 18 4.08 -12.82 15.55
CA GLU A 18 4.19 -14.19 16.10
C GLU A 18 4.33 -15.24 14.99
N HIS A 19 3.66 -15.02 13.85
CA HIS A 19 3.71 -15.91 12.71
C HIS A 19 3.49 -15.13 11.41
N ALA A 20 4.35 -15.35 10.42
CA ALA A 20 4.16 -14.90 9.06
C ALA A 20 4.42 -16.06 8.10
N THR A 21 3.71 -16.08 6.98
CA THR A 21 3.79 -17.15 5.99
C THR A 21 4.24 -16.57 4.65
N LEU A 22 5.20 -17.22 4.00
CA LEU A 22 5.60 -16.92 2.62
C LEU A 22 4.61 -17.56 1.63
N PRO A 23 4.54 -17.09 0.39
CA PRO A 23 3.94 -17.86 -0.70
C PRO A 23 4.46 -19.30 -0.69
N GLY A 24 3.56 -20.28 -0.80
CA GLY A 24 3.90 -21.69 -0.68
C GLY A 24 3.86 -22.26 0.75
N GLY A 25 3.47 -21.47 1.75
CA GLY A 25 3.18 -21.97 3.10
C GLY A 25 4.38 -22.07 4.04
N ALA A 26 5.58 -21.69 3.59
CA ALA A 26 6.78 -21.71 4.43
C ALA A 26 6.70 -20.66 5.56
N PRO A 27 7.21 -20.96 6.77
CA PRO A 27 7.39 -19.96 7.81
C PRO A 27 8.24 -18.82 7.27
N ALA A 28 7.74 -17.59 7.37
CA ALA A 28 8.42 -16.42 6.82
C ALA A 28 9.37 -15.79 7.82
N TYR A 29 8.82 -15.27 8.91
CA TYR A 29 9.56 -14.50 9.89
C TYR A 29 8.75 -14.20 11.14
N THR A 30 9.46 -13.87 12.21
CA THR A 30 8.91 -13.30 13.45
C THR A 30 9.61 -11.98 13.76
N GLY A 31 9.13 -11.23 14.75
CA GLY A 31 9.80 -10.02 15.21
C GLY A 31 8.83 -8.94 15.66
N THR A 32 9.18 -7.68 15.44
CA THR A 32 8.39 -6.53 15.87
C THR A 32 8.13 -5.53 14.75
N ILE A 33 6.99 -4.86 14.84
CA ILE A 33 6.59 -3.75 13.96
C ILE A 33 6.28 -2.57 14.88
N ALA A 34 7.03 -1.48 14.75
CA ALA A 34 6.64 -0.21 15.33
C ALA A 34 5.81 0.56 14.29
N VAL A 35 4.61 0.97 14.68
CA VAL A 35 3.72 1.79 13.84
C VAL A 35 3.54 3.13 14.51
N ARG A 36 3.83 4.21 13.78
CA ARG A 36 3.60 5.58 14.23
C ARG A 36 2.72 6.32 13.25
N ARG A 37 1.77 7.09 13.77
CA ARG A 37 0.97 7.99 12.95
C ARG A 37 1.79 9.21 12.54
N ALA A 38 1.75 9.54 11.25
CA ALA A 38 2.33 10.75 10.69
C ALA A 38 1.20 11.50 9.98
N ALA A 39 0.65 12.53 10.63
CA ALA A 39 -0.52 13.27 10.17
C ALA A 39 -1.70 12.36 9.74
N ARG A 40 -1.88 12.13 8.43
CA ARG A 40 -2.96 11.30 7.86
C ARG A 40 -2.49 9.91 7.41
N ALA A 41 -1.19 9.66 7.36
CA ALA A 41 -0.60 8.37 7.03
C ALA A 41 0.02 7.70 8.27
N TYR A 42 0.59 6.52 8.05
CA TYR A 42 1.34 5.77 9.06
C TYR A 42 2.73 5.48 8.53
N LEU A 43 3.72 5.51 9.42
CA LEU A 43 5.07 5.06 9.14
C LEU A 43 5.35 3.83 10.00
N LEU A 44 5.98 2.84 9.37
CA LEU A 44 6.22 1.54 9.96
C LEU A 44 7.71 1.23 9.92
N ASP A 45 8.20 0.66 11.01
CA ASP A 45 9.56 0.14 11.14
C ASP A 45 9.45 -1.33 11.59
N TRP A 46 9.98 -2.25 10.78
CA TRP A 46 10.04 -3.68 11.11
C TRP A 46 11.44 -4.05 11.55
N ASP A 47 11.54 -4.73 12.69
CA ASP A 47 12.72 -5.48 13.09
C ASP A 47 12.32 -6.95 13.20
N ILE A 48 12.56 -7.71 12.13
CA ILE A 48 12.11 -9.10 11.97
C ILE A 48 13.28 -10.03 11.66
N THR A 49 13.07 -11.34 11.81
CA THR A 49 14.12 -12.35 11.57
C THR A 49 14.64 -12.35 10.13
N ALA A 50 13.87 -11.81 9.19
CA ALA A 50 14.28 -11.64 7.80
C ALA A 50 15.11 -10.35 7.54
N GLY A 51 15.18 -9.44 8.51
CA GLY A 51 15.92 -8.18 8.40
C GLY A 51 15.13 -6.97 8.90
N ARG A 52 15.62 -5.78 8.56
CA ARG A 52 14.97 -4.50 8.89
C ARG A 52 14.32 -3.90 7.65
N TYR A 53 13.08 -3.45 7.82
CA TYR A 53 12.29 -2.85 6.75
C TYR A 53 11.59 -1.61 7.26
N VAL A 54 11.20 -0.75 6.34
CA VAL A 54 10.43 0.46 6.61
C VAL A 54 9.25 0.59 5.67
N GLY A 55 8.24 1.36 6.07
CA GLY A 55 6.93 1.35 5.42
C GLY A 55 6.18 2.65 5.53
N VAL A 56 5.37 2.93 4.51
CA VAL A 56 4.35 3.97 4.57
C VAL A 56 2.98 3.36 4.29
N GLY A 57 2.03 3.68 5.15
CA GLY A 57 0.72 3.08 5.16
C GLY A 57 -0.42 4.10 5.09
N LEU A 58 -1.50 3.70 4.41
CA LEU A 58 -2.76 4.43 4.36
C LEU A 58 -3.87 3.54 4.92
N ALA A 59 -4.65 4.09 5.86
CA ALA A 59 -5.79 3.39 6.43
C ALA A 59 -7.05 3.64 5.57
N ARG A 60 -7.78 2.57 5.28
CA ARG A 60 -9.09 2.63 4.62
C ARG A 60 -10.00 1.55 5.16
N GLY A 61 -11.16 1.96 5.68
CA GLY A 61 -12.05 1.08 6.42
C GLY A 61 -11.40 0.63 7.73
N ASP A 62 -11.39 -0.68 7.96
CA ASP A 62 -10.74 -1.37 9.08
C ASP A 62 -9.33 -1.87 8.74
N HIS A 63 -8.81 -1.56 7.54
CA HIS A 63 -7.51 -2.03 7.07
C HIS A 63 -6.47 -0.92 6.99
N LEU A 64 -5.24 -1.23 7.39
CA LEU A 64 -4.03 -0.46 7.06
C LEU A 64 -3.31 -1.13 5.88
N TYR A 65 -3.19 -0.43 4.76
CA TYR A 65 -2.48 -0.88 3.57
C TYR A 65 -1.11 -0.24 3.50
N VAL A 66 -0.07 -1.06 3.33
CA VAL A 66 1.31 -0.60 3.48
C VAL A 66 2.16 -1.02 2.28
N GLY A 67 2.87 -0.06 1.70
CA GLY A 67 4.05 -0.33 0.87
C GLY A 67 5.28 -0.39 1.76
N CYS A 68 6.10 -1.43 1.62
CA CYS A 68 7.33 -1.60 2.41
C CYS A 68 8.57 -1.87 1.54
N GLY A 69 9.74 -1.54 2.09
CA GLY A 69 11.05 -1.77 1.49
C GLY A 69 12.16 -1.69 2.53
N GLU A 70 13.41 -1.87 2.14
CA GLU A 70 14.57 -1.80 3.06
C GLU A 70 14.89 -0.36 3.50
N THR A 71 14.47 0.62 2.70
CA THR A 71 14.69 2.04 2.96
C THR A 71 13.46 2.85 2.55
N PHE A 72 13.34 4.09 3.05
CA PHE A 72 12.25 4.98 2.66
C PHE A 72 12.43 5.56 1.24
N ARG A 73 13.61 5.42 0.64
CA ARG A 73 13.93 6.04 -0.64
C ARG A 73 13.05 5.46 -1.74
N GLN A 74 12.29 6.34 -2.42
CA GLN A 74 11.40 5.96 -3.52
C GLN A 74 10.37 4.89 -3.12
N LEU A 75 10.02 4.83 -1.83
CA LEU A 75 8.94 4.00 -1.33
C LEU A 75 7.63 4.78 -1.41
N GLY A 76 6.52 4.09 -1.66
CA GLY A 76 5.23 4.68 -1.39
C GLY A 76 4.06 3.75 -1.55
N VAL A 77 2.87 4.29 -1.26
CA VAL A 77 1.60 3.58 -1.32
C VAL A 77 0.53 4.46 -1.96
N ALA A 78 -0.31 3.86 -2.78
CA ALA A 78 -1.49 4.46 -3.39
C ALA A 78 -2.69 3.52 -3.23
N LEU A 79 -3.84 4.05 -2.85
CA LEU A 79 -5.09 3.33 -2.79
C LEU A 79 -5.99 3.84 -3.90
N TYR A 80 -6.37 2.99 -4.86
CA TYR A 80 -7.34 3.31 -5.91
C TYR A 80 -8.66 2.62 -5.61
N TYR A 81 -9.76 3.37 -5.52
CA TYR A 81 -11.05 2.85 -5.07
C TYR A 81 -12.22 3.57 -5.73
N LEU A 82 -13.40 2.96 -5.65
CA LEU A 82 -14.65 3.62 -5.99
C LEU A 82 -15.17 4.47 -4.84
N ASP A 83 -15.53 5.71 -5.15
CA ASP A 83 -16.23 6.63 -4.27
C ASP A 83 -17.46 7.18 -4.99
N ALA A 84 -18.65 6.89 -4.45
CA ALA A 84 -19.93 7.21 -5.08
C ALA A 84 -20.01 6.80 -6.57
N GLY A 85 -19.40 5.66 -6.93
CA GLY A 85 -19.38 5.15 -8.31
C GLY A 85 -18.30 5.75 -9.22
N ALA A 86 -17.49 6.69 -8.74
CA ALA A 86 -16.38 7.27 -9.49
C ALA A 86 -15.03 6.74 -8.98
N PRO A 87 -14.09 6.39 -9.87
CA PRO A 87 -12.74 6.00 -9.47
C PRO A 87 -11.97 7.21 -8.91
N ARG A 88 -11.35 6.99 -7.76
CA ARG A 88 -10.51 7.94 -7.02
C ARG A 88 -9.27 7.23 -6.55
N GLY A 89 -8.30 8.00 -6.08
CA GLY A 89 -7.28 7.45 -5.21
C GLY A 89 -6.68 8.44 -4.25
N GLU A 90 -5.92 7.90 -3.32
CA GLU A 90 -5.12 8.61 -2.34
C GLU A 90 -3.73 8.01 -2.34
N TRP A 91 -2.71 8.80 -2.12
CA TRP A 91 -1.33 8.29 -2.11
C TRP A 91 -0.48 9.02 -1.08
N SER A 92 0.53 8.33 -0.58
CA SER A 92 1.50 8.87 0.36
C SER A 92 2.87 8.29 0.06
N ALA A 93 3.89 9.09 0.33
CA ALA A 93 5.28 8.68 0.30
C ALA A 93 5.96 9.23 1.56
N PRO A 94 7.08 8.63 2.01
CA PRO A 94 7.79 9.10 3.20
C PRO A 94 8.18 10.57 3.14
N GLU A 95 8.52 11.09 1.95
CA GLU A 95 8.92 12.48 1.71
C GLU A 95 7.79 13.50 1.92
N LEU A 96 6.54 13.04 2.06
CA LEU A 96 5.39 13.89 2.33
C LEU A 96 5.12 14.10 3.83
N ASP A 97 5.96 13.54 4.71
CA ASP A 97 5.80 13.64 6.18
C ASP A 97 4.39 13.29 6.67
N GLY A 98 3.78 12.30 6.00
CA GLY A 98 2.45 11.78 6.30
C GLY A 98 1.28 12.62 5.77
N ALA A 99 1.56 13.66 4.98
CA ALA A 99 0.55 14.29 4.14
C ALA A 99 0.13 13.35 3.01
N VAL A 100 -1.14 13.44 2.61
CA VAL A 100 -1.76 12.52 1.65
C VAL A 100 -2.19 13.29 0.42
N GLY A 101 -1.63 12.91 -0.72
CA GLY A 101 -2.03 13.39 -2.04
C GLY A 101 -3.29 12.68 -2.52
N SER A 102 -3.91 13.22 -3.57
CA SER A 102 -5.06 12.61 -4.23
C SER A 102 -4.75 12.17 -5.65
N ALA A 103 -5.53 11.23 -6.17
CA ALA A 103 -5.51 10.77 -7.54
C ALA A 103 -6.91 10.88 -8.14
N ARG A 104 -7.03 11.55 -9.29
CA ARG A 104 -8.30 11.65 -10.04
C ARG A 104 -8.11 11.02 -11.41
N PHE A 105 -8.92 10.01 -11.72
CA PHE A 105 -8.96 9.41 -13.05
C PHE A 105 -9.61 10.37 -14.04
N GLU A 106 -8.98 10.49 -15.22
CA GLU A 106 -9.46 11.26 -16.36
C GLU A 106 -9.99 10.36 -17.48
N SER A 107 -9.53 9.11 -17.54
CA SER A 107 -10.11 8.10 -18.42
C SER A 107 -11.56 7.78 -18.01
N PRO A 108 -12.47 7.53 -18.97
CA PRO A 108 -13.80 7.04 -18.66
C PRO A 108 -13.74 5.77 -17.81
N TRP A 109 -14.55 5.70 -16.76
CA TRP A 109 -14.59 4.52 -15.90
C TRP A 109 -15.25 3.36 -16.63
N GLY A 110 -14.44 2.36 -17.01
CA GLY A 110 -14.89 1.15 -17.71
C GLY A 110 -15.41 0.03 -16.81
N GLY A 111 -15.56 0.27 -15.49
CA GLY A 111 -16.01 -0.74 -14.53
C GLY A 111 -14.90 -1.58 -13.89
N SER A 112 -13.64 -1.38 -14.27
CA SER A 112 -12.49 -2.10 -13.73
C SER A 112 -11.27 -1.21 -13.57
N PHE A 113 -10.46 -1.48 -12.53
CA PHE A 113 -9.12 -0.90 -12.38
C PHE A 113 -8.08 -1.62 -13.24
N GLU A 114 -8.37 -2.82 -13.74
CA GLU A 114 -7.50 -3.48 -14.72
C GLU A 114 -7.57 -2.75 -16.06
N GLY A 115 -6.44 -2.61 -16.75
CA GLY A 115 -6.35 -1.87 -18.00
C GLY A 115 -5.41 -0.68 -17.94
N ASP A 116 -5.51 0.18 -18.95
CA ASP A 116 -4.76 1.42 -19.05
C ASP A 116 -5.67 2.59 -18.64
N HIS A 117 -5.16 3.42 -17.74
CA HIS A 117 -5.88 4.54 -17.17
C HIS A 117 -5.04 5.80 -17.27
N ARG A 118 -5.71 6.93 -17.41
CA ARG A 118 -5.09 8.24 -17.24
C ARG A 118 -5.61 8.84 -15.94
N LEU A 119 -4.71 9.35 -15.12
CA LEU A 119 -5.07 10.01 -13.87
C LEU A 119 -4.17 11.22 -13.60
N VAL A 120 -4.59 12.08 -12.70
CA VAL A 120 -3.80 13.19 -12.19
C VAL A 120 -3.56 12.98 -10.71
N HIS A 121 -2.29 12.89 -10.33
CA HIS A 121 -1.88 12.99 -8.93
C HIS A 121 -1.80 14.45 -8.54
N THR A 122 -2.47 14.82 -7.46
CA THR A 122 -2.34 16.13 -6.83
C THR A 122 -1.63 15.95 -5.50
N SER A 123 -0.45 16.56 -5.35
CA SER A 123 0.32 16.58 -4.10
C SER A 123 -0.35 17.47 -3.05
N PRO A 124 -0.05 17.28 -1.75
CA PRO A 124 -0.64 18.05 -0.67
C PRO A 124 -0.42 19.57 -0.77
N ASP A 125 0.64 20.01 -1.45
CA ASP A 125 0.96 21.43 -1.72
C ASP A 125 0.20 22.01 -2.92
N GLY A 126 -0.63 21.21 -3.59
CA GLY A 126 -1.43 21.62 -4.75
C GLY A 126 -0.76 21.38 -6.10
N GLY A 127 0.49 20.90 -6.14
CA GLY A 127 1.12 20.45 -7.38
C GLY A 127 0.31 19.33 -8.04
N ALA A 128 0.11 19.40 -9.35
CA ALA A 128 -0.66 18.40 -10.09
C ALA A 128 0.17 17.84 -11.25
N GLN A 129 0.25 16.52 -11.33
CA GLN A 129 1.02 15.80 -12.35
C GLN A 129 0.17 14.70 -12.98
N PRO A 130 0.05 14.66 -14.32
CA PRO A 130 -0.64 13.58 -15.01
C PRO A 130 0.22 12.31 -15.02
N TRP A 131 -0.45 11.17 -14.97
CA TRP A 131 0.14 9.84 -15.01
C TRP A 131 -0.67 8.92 -15.92
N ASP A 132 0.05 8.15 -16.74
CA ASP A 132 -0.49 6.96 -17.37
C ASP A 132 -0.26 5.78 -16.42
N LEU A 133 -1.35 5.14 -16.01
CA LEU A 133 -1.39 4.02 -15.09
C LEU A 133 -1.76 2.75 -15.86
N GLU A 134 -0.84 1.79 -15.92
CA GLU A 134 -1.09 0.46 -16.44
C GLU A 134 -1.26 -0.52 -15.28
N VAL A 135 -2.38 -1.23 -15.26
CA VAL A 135 -2.70 -2.27 -14.27
C VAL A 135 -2.95 -3.58 -14.98
N ARG A 136 -2.19 -4.61 -14.62
CA ARG A 136 -2.28 -5.97 -15.16
C ARG A 136 -2.39 -6.98 -14.04
N ARG A 137 -3.35 -7.91 -14.15
CA ARG A 137 -3.45 -9.03 -13.21
C ARG A 137 -2.25 -9.97 -13.37
N ALA A 138 -1.64 -10.37 -12.26
CA ALA A 138 -0.51 -11.28 -12.18
C ALA A 138 -0.77 -12.30 -11.05
N GLY A 139 -1.62 -13.30 -11.33
CA GLY A 139 -2.10 -14.24 -10.32
C GLY A 139 -3.08 -13.57 -9.35
N GLU A 140 -2.78 -13.63 -8.05
CA GLU A 140 -3.56 -13.04 -6.95
C GLU A 140 -3.25 -11.57 -6.69
N VAL A 141 -2.24 -11.02 -7.36
CA VAL A 141 -1.81 -9.62 -7.24
C VAL A 141 -1.90 -8.91 -8.59
N TYR A 142 -1.64 -7.61 -8.58
CA TYR A 142 -1.58 -6.77 -9.76
C TYR A 142 -0.15 -6.28 -9.98
N ALA A 143 0.35 -6.37 -11.21
CA ALA A 143 1.49 -5.59 -11.64
C ALA A 143 1.01 -4.19 -12.03
N ILE A 144 1.64 -3.15 -11.49
CA ILE A 144 1.25 -1.76 -11.72
C ILE A 144 2.44 -0.97 -12.24
N THR A 145 2.23 -0.19 -13.29
CA THR A 145 3.23 0.73 -13.84
C THR A 145 2.63 2.13 -13.95
N TRP A 146 3.35 3.12 -13.40
CA TRP A 146 3.05 4.53 -13.55
C TRP A 146 4.07 5.17 -14.49
N ARG A 147 3.60 6.02 -15.42
CA ARG A 147 4.45 6.79 -16.34
C ARG A 147 4.03 8.27 -16.36
N SER A 148 5.01 9.18 -16.31
CA SER A 148 4.80 10.61 -16.47
C SER A 148 6.03 11.25 -17.13
N GLY A 149 5.92 11.61 -18.41
CA GLY A 149 7.09 12.02 -19.20
C GLY A 149 8.13 10.89 -19.24
N ASP A 150 9.38 11.21 -18.86
CA ASP A 150 10.47 10.23 -18.74
C ASP A 150 10.46 9.46 -17.42
N GLU A 151 9.63 9.86 -16.46
CA GLU A 151 9.53 9.19 -15.17
C GLU A 151 8.70 7.90 -15.30
N ARG A 152 9.26 6.81 -14.77
CA ARG A 152 8.57 5.52 -14.67
C ARG A 152 8.71 4.94 -13.27
N ARG A 153 7.60 4.49 -12.70
CA ARG A 153 7.55 3.71 -11.46
C ARG A 153 6.84 2.39 -11.72
N ALA A 154 7.28 1.34 -11.06
CA ALA A 154 6.61 0.05 -11.08
C ALA A 154 6.30 -0.39 -9.65
N GLY A 155 5.34 -1.28 -9.49
CA GLY A 155 4.84 -1.67 -8.20
C GLY A 155 3.93 -2.89 -8.26
N LEU A 156 3.45 -3.28 -7.09
CA LEU A 156 2.51 -4.38 -6.90
C LEU A 156 1.24 -3.85 -6.25
N GLY A 157 0.10 -4.32 -6.74
CA GLY A 157 -1.21 -4.05 -6.20
C GLY A 157 -1.81 -5.27 -5.51
N LEU A 158 -2.41 -5.06 -4.35
CA LEU A 158 -3.27 -6.02 -3.70
C LEU A 158 -4.74 -5.64 -3.94
N PRO A 159 -5.62 -6.63 -4.20
CA PRO A 159 -7.06 -6.37 -4.20
C PRO A 159 -7.48 -5.86 -2.82
N MET A 160 -8.34 -4.85 -2.80
CA MET A 160 -8.99 -4.35 -1.60
C MET A 160 -10.49 -4.16 -1.86
N PRO A 161 -11.34 -4.09 -0.82
CA PRO A 161 -12.76 -3.83 -1.02
C PRO A 161 -13.01 -2.59 -1.90
N GLY A 162 -13.59 -2.82 -3.08
CA GLY A 162 -13.91 -1.77 -4.06
C GLY A 162 -12.70 -1.13 -4.75
N GLY A 163 -11.53 -1.78 -4.76
CA GLY A 163 -10.34 -1.19 -5.37
C GLY A 163 -9.04 -2.00 -5.32
N ILE A 164 -7.91 -1.30 -5.45
CA ILE A 164 -6.55 -1.85 -5.43
C ILE A 164 -5.65 -0.98 -4.54
N ALA A 165 -4.94 -1.61 -3.60
CA ALA A 165 -3.88 -0.98 -2.82
C ALA A 165 -2.52 -1.28 -3.45
N ALA A 166 -1.85 -0.26 -3.95
CA ALA A 166 -0.63 -0.34 -4.72
C ALA A 166 0.57 0.18 -3.91
N GLY A 167 1.61 -0.65 -3.77
CA GLY A 167 2.91 -0.20 -3.28
C GLY A 167 3.89 -0.01 -4.45
N TRP A 168 4.88 0.87 -4.29
CA TRP A 168 6.05 0.92 -5.16
C TRP A 168 7.33 1.01 -4.34
N TYR A 169 8.41 0.44 -4.86
CA TYR A 169 9.74 0.52 -4.27
C TYR A 169 10.79 0.34 -5.37
N LEU A 170 12.02 0.83 -5.13
CA LEU A 170 13.12 0.73 -6.09
C LEU A 170 13.45 -0.72 -6.45
N ASP A 171 13.33 -1.64 -5.49
CA ASP A 171 13.53 -3.08 -5.69
C ASP A 171 12.20 -3.84 -5.53
N LEU A 172 11.58 -4.18 -6.66
CA LEU A 172 10.28 -4.84 -6.69
C LEU A 172 10.31 -6.28 -6.16
N GLN A 173 11.47 -6.93 -6.14
CA GLN A 173 11.62 -8.28 -5.54
C GLN A 173 11.50 -8.23 -4.01
N LYS A 174 11.47 -7.03 -3.43
CA LYS A 174 11.40 -6.80 -1.98
C LYS A 174 10.15 -6.01 -1.57
N LEU A 175 9.28 -5.69 -2.52
CA LEU A 175 8.02 -5.02 -2.24
C LEU A 175 7.00 -6.04 -1.73
N ALA A 176 6.50 -5.83 -0.51
CA ALA A 176 5.34 -6.55 0.01
C ALA A 176 4.19 -5.57 0.24
N GLY A 177 2.99 -5.97 -0.18
CA GLY A 177 1.76 -5.37 0.31
C GLY A 177 1.28 -6.12 1.55
N ARG A 178 0.90 -5.40 2.60
CA ARG A 178 0.24 -6.00 3.77
C ARG A 178 -1.04 -5.24 4.10
N ALA A 179 -2.07 -6.01 4.43
CA ALA A 179 -3.31 -5.52 4.99
C ALA A 179 -3.41 -6.01 6.45
N TYR A 180 -3.62 -5.09 7.38
CA TYR A 180 -3.81 -5.41 8.81
C TYR A 180 -5.27 -5.21 9.19
N ALA A 181 -5.93 -6.26 9.67
CA ALA A 181 -7.30 -6.23 10.20
C ALA A 181 -7.30 -6.62 11.69
N PRO A 182 -8.22 -6.07 12.51
CA PRO A 182 -8.35 -6.46 13.92
C PRO A 182 -8.82 -7.92 14.04
N ALA A 183 -8.31 -8.63 15.05
CA ALA A 183 -8.82 -9.94 15.41
C ALA A 183 -10.25 -9.81 15.96
N GLN A 184 -11.21 -10.56 15.40
CA GLN A 184 -12.51 -10.72 16.03
C GLN A 184 -12.32 -11.54 17.32
N THR A 185 -12.26 -10.84 18.45
CA THR A 185 -12.25 -11.35 19.84
C THR A 185 -11.15 -12.37 20.17
N GLY A 186 -10.00 -11.89 20.64
CA GLY A 186 -8.88 -12.69 21.15
C GLY A 186 -7.54 -11.93 21.03
N PRO A 187 -6.43 -12.42 21.61
CA PRO A 187 -5.11 -11.81 21.40
C PRO A 187 -4.87 -11.66 19.89
N VAL A 188 -4.40 -10.48 19.50
CA VAL A 188 -4.49 -9.98 18.14
C VAL A 188 -3.77 -10.91 17.16
N ARG A 189 -4.55 -11.63 16.35
CA ARG A 189 -4.06 -12.36 15.18
C ARG A 189 -4.13 -11.45 13.95
N PRO A 190 -3.00 -10.97 13.42
CA PRO A 190 -2.99 -10.50 12.05
C PRO A 190 -3.32 -11.69 11.15
N THR A 191 -4.39 -11.60 10.35
CA THR A 191 -4.57 -12.53 9.23
C THR A 191 -3.66 -12.04 8.10
N PRO A 192 -2.56 -12.73 7.77
CA PRO A 192 -1.70 -12.30 6.67
C PRO A 192 -2.45 -12.59 5.36
N GLY A 193 -3.10 -11.58 4.81
CA GLY A 193 -3.48 -11.55 3.40
C GLY A 193 -2.40 -10.80 2.63
N GLY A 194 -1.41 -11.52 2.10
CA GLY A 194 -0.32 -10.90 1.35
C GLY A 194 0.49 -11.93 0.56
N GLY A 195 0.67 -11.67 -0.73
CA GLY A 195 1.64 -12.36 -1.58
C GLY A 195 2.98 -11.63 -1.52
N LEU A 196 4.06 -12.38 -1.40
CA LEU A 196 5.41 -11.90 -1.66
C LEU A 196 5.76 -12.23 -3.11
N GLY A 197 6.27 -11.25 -3.85
CA GLY A 197 7.00 -11.52 -5.08
C GLY A 197 8.47 -11.62 -4.74
N GLY A 198 9.00 -12.83 -4.54
CA GLY A 198 10.42 -13.06 -4.38
C GLY A 198 10.75 -14.52 -4.68
N SER A 199 11.48 -14.76 -5.77
CA SER A 199 12.16 -16.04 -5.96
C SER A 199 13.29 -16.15 -4.92
N PRO A 200 13.60 -17.37 -4.44
CA PRO A 200 14.80 -17.57 -3.62
C PRO A 200 16.04 -17.16 -4.43
N PRO A 201 17.09 -16.61 -3.78
CA PRO A 201 18.38 -16.43 -4.45
C PRO A 201 18.95 -17.80 -4.86
N PRO A 202 19.77 -17.86 -5.92
CA PRO A 202 20.47 -19.09 -6.32
C PRO A 202 21.43 -19.61 -5.26
#